data_AF-A0A3B1B3L7-F1
#
_entry.id   AF-A0A3B1B3L7-F1
#
_cell.length_a   1.000
_cell.length_b   1.000
_cell.length_c   1.000
_cell.angle_alpha   90.00
_cell.angle_beta   90.00
_cell.angle_gamma   90.00
#
_symmetry.space_group_name_H-M   'P 1'
#
loop_
_entity.id
_entity.type
_entity.pdbx_description
1 polymer ?
#
loop_
_entity_poly.entity_id
_entity_poly.type
_entity_poly.pdbx_seq_one_letter_code
_entity_poly.pdbx_strand_id
1 'polypeptide(L)'
;MFGGLKDKIGGGALDKIGANAIEKAVEKFAPALKEHLDKIKSLKASDINDDEKFDSLIIKPMLVSVSGASAGATKLIPNFEARFKTAMLHVRDELIIIDGNNVKLVEDAQARFPKVLIEGFKKSA
;
A
#
# COMPACT_ATOMS: atom_id res chain seq x y z
N MET A 1 -18.04 -34.64 -20.12
CA MET A 1 -18.08 -34.18 -18.71
C MET A 1 -17.03 -33.09 -18.57
N PHE A 2 -17.46 -31.88 -18.24
CA PHE A 2 -16.62 -30.68 -18.15
C PHE A 2 -15.79 -30.73 -16.86
N GLY A 3 -14.51 -31.08 -16.96
CA GLY A 3 -13.56 -30.99 -15.85
C GLY A 3 -12.17 -30.79 -16.42
N GLY A 4 -11.65 -29.56 -16.39
CA GLY A 4 -10.32 -29.29 -16.92
C GLY A 4 -9.88 -27.84 -17.08
N LEU A 5 -10.69 -26.84 -16.70
CA LEU A 5 -10.32 -25.42 -16.88
C LEU A 5 -10.30 -24.58 -15.58
N LYS A 6 -10.63 -25.15 -14.41
CA LYS A 6 -10.69 -24.39 -13.15
C LYS A 6 -9.44 -24.52 -12.26
N ASP A 7 -8.60 -25.54 -12.46
CA ASP A 7 -7.46 -25.83 -11.55
C ASP A 7 -6.08 -25.34 -12.04
N LYS A 8 -6.00 -24.74 -13.24
CA LYS A 8 -4.73 -24.13 -13.75
C LYS A 8 -4.74 -22.60 -13.75
N ILE A 9 -5.68 -21.99 -13.04
CA ILE A 9 -5.72 -20.54 -12.76
C ILE A 9 -5.37 -20.32 -11.28
N GLY A 10 -4.35 -21.03 -10.77
CA GLY A 10 -3.82 -20.85 -9.42
C GLY A 10 -2.46 -20.16 -9.49
N GLY A 11 -2.38 -18.90 -9.06
CA GLY A 11 -1.16 -18.24 -8.57
C GLY A 11 -0.06 -17.82 -9.56
N GLY A 12 -0.14 -18.17 -10.85
CA GLY A 12 0.98 -17.89 -11.78
C GLY A 12 0.75 -16.70 -12.72
N ALA A 13 -0.45 -16.60 -13.29
CA ALA A 13 -0.77 -15.62 -14.33
C ALA A 13 -1.49 -14.37 -13.78
N LEU A 14 -2.37 -14.55 -12.79
CA LEU A 14 -3.00 -13.42 -12.08
C LEU A 14 -1.98 -12.63 -11.27
N ASP A 15 -0.95 -13.29 -10.72
CA ASP A 15 0.16 -12.64 -10.03
C ASP A 15 1.07 -11.83 -10.96
N LYS A 16 1.34 -12.32 -12.17
CA LYS A 16 2.13 -11.58 -13.17
C LYS A 16 1.36 -10.44 -13.82
N ILE A 17 0.07 -10.64 -14.11
CA ILE A 17 -0.83 -9.57 -14.61
C ILE A 17 -1.05 -8.53 -13.49
N GLY A 18 -1.22 -8.99 -12.25
CA GLY A 18 -1.37 -8.17 -11.06
C GLY A 18 -0.12 -7.33 -10.78
N ALA A 19 1.08 -7.91 -10.89
CA ALA A 19 2.34 -7.18 -10.64
C ALA A 19 2.50 -5.97 -11.57
N ASN A 20 2.29 -6.13 -12.88
CA ASN A 20 2.37 -5.02 -13.83
C ASN A 20 1.25 -3.98 -13.63
N ALA A 21 0.04 -4.41 -13.26
CA ALA A 21 -1.07 -3.49 -12.96
C ALA A 21 -0.84 -2.71 -11.66
N ILE A 22 -0.28 -3.36 -10.64
CA ILE A 22 0.12 -2.76 -9.36
C ILE A 22 1.20 -1.71 -9.58
N GLU A 23 2.27 -2.05 -10.32
CA GLU A 23 3.37 -1.13 -10.59
C GLU A 23 2.86 0.14 -11.29
N LYS A 24 2.07 -0.02 -12.36
CA LYS A 24 1.45 1.11 -13.08
C LYS A 24 0.47 1.92 -12.22
N ALA A 25 -0.28 1.26 -11.34
CA ALA A 25 -1.20 1.96 -10.45
C ALA A 25 -0.42 2.78 -9.43
N VAL A 26 0.57 2.18 -8.78
CA VAL A 26 1.44 2.84 -7.79
C VAL A 26 2.16 4.03 -8.43
N GLU A 27 2.70 3.90 -9.64
CA GLU A 27 3.33 5.03 -10.35
C GLU A 27 2.39 6.24 -10.52
N LYS A 28 1.09 5.99 -10.71
CA LYS A 28 0.09 7.06 -10.87
C LYS A 28 -0.28 7.75 -9.56
N PHE A 29 -0.46 6.99 -8.48
CA PHE A 29 -0.98 7.56 -7.24
C PHE A 29 0.07 7.79 -6.14
N ALA A 30 1.24 7.14 -6.20
CA ALA A 30 2.29 7.34 -5.21
C ALA A 30 2.75 8.80 -5.07
N PRO A 31 2.86 9.61 -6.14
CA PRO A 31 3.18 11.03 -6.00
C PRO A 31 2.19 11.79 -5.10
N ALA A 32 0.89 11.48 -5.22
CA ALA A 32 -0.15 12.08 -4.39
C ALA A 32 -0.11 11.63 -2.92
N LEU A 33 0.57 10.51 -2.62
CA LEU A 33 0.72 9.99 -1.26
C LEU A 33 1.97 10.51 -0.54
N LYS A 34 2.96 11.03 -1.28
CA LYS A 34 4.22 11.53 -0.69
C LYS A 34 3.97 12.63 0.35
N GLU A 35 3.03 13.52 0.10
CA GLU A 35 2.63 14.59 1.03
C GLU A 35 1.96 14.05 2.30
N HIS A 36 1.29 12.90 2.21
CA HIS A 36 0.70 12.24 3.37
C HIS A 36 1.75 11.48 4.18
N LEU A 37 2.84 11.02 3.55
CA LEU A 37 3.94 10.34 4.24
C LEU A 37 4.62 11.28 5.25
N ASP A 38 4.77 12.56 4.92
CA ASP A 38 5.35 13.53 5.86
C ASP A 38 4.44 13.85 7.05
N LYS A 39 3.11 13.73 6.89
CA LYS A 39 2.14 13.90 8.00
C LYS A 39 2.27 12.81 9.06
N ILE A 40 2.87 11.67 8.74
CA ILE A 40 3.12 10.60 9.71
C ILE A 40 4.05 11.08 10.83
N LYS A 41 5.00 11.98 10.51
CA LYS A 41 5.94 12.54 11.50
C LYS A 41 5.25 13.36 12.59
N SER A 42 4.04 13.86 12.35
CA SER A 42 3.28 14.62 13.35
C SER A 42 2.36 13.75 14.20
N LEU A 43 2.32 12.44 13.98
CA LEU A 43 1.55 11.50 14.80
C LEU A 43 2.34 11.07 16.04
N LYS A 44 1.61 10.58 17.05
CA LYS A 44 2.22 9.96 18.23
C LYS A 44 2.54 8.50 17.93
N ALA A 45 3.57 7.97 18.56
CA ALA A 45 3.93 6.55 18.49
C ALA A 45 2.72 5.61 18.78
N SER A 46 1.89 5.98 19.76
CA SER A 46 0.68 5.23 20.13
C SER A 46 -0.37 5.14 19.03
N ASP A 47 -0.37 6.08 18.08
CA ASP A 47 -1.33 6.12 16.98
C ASP A 47 -0.81 5.38 15.74
N ILE A 48 0.50 5.12 15.67
CA ILE A 48 1.15 4.35 14.60
C ILE A 48 1.22 2.86 14.94
N ASN A 49 1.50 2.53 16.21
CA ASN A 49 1.59 1.15 16.69
C ASN A 49 0.22 0.45 16.80
N ASP A 50 -0.86 1.21 16.79
CA ASP A 50 -2.22 0.69 16.81
C ASP A 50 -2.75 0.61 15.38
N ASP A 51 -3.01 -0.60 14.90
CA ASP A 51 -3.47 -0.85 13.53
C ASP A 51 -4.80 -0.16 13.20
N GLU A 52 -5.72 -0.03 14.16
CA GLU A 52 -7.03 0.59 13.94
C GLU A 52 -6.90 2.12 13.84
N LYS A 53 -6.06 2.71 14.70
CA LYS A 53 -5.74 4.13 14.63
C LYS A 53 -4.95 4.47 13.38
N PHE A 54 -3.96 3.67 13.02
CA PHE A 54 -3.19 3.87 11.81
C PHE A 54 -4.08 3.73 10.57
N ASP A 55 -5.00 2.76 10.56
CA ASP A 55 -5.98 2.60 9.49
C ASP A 55 -6.89 3.83 9.35
N SER A 56 -7.41 4.34 10.46
CA SER A 56 -8.31 5.50 10.44
C SER A 56 -7.63 6.84 10.14
N LEU A 57 -6.42 7.07 10.66
CA LEU A 57 -5.72 8.35 10.55
C LEU A 57 -4.85 8.46 9.30
N ILE A 58 -4.35 7.35 8.78
CA ILE A 58 -3.42 7.33 7.64
C ILE A 58 -4.01 6.59 6.44
N ILE A 59 -4.36 5.31 6.60
CA ILE A 59 -4.70 4.43 5.47
C ILE A 59 -5.98 4.91 4.78
N LYS A 60 -7.08 5.12 5.50
CA LYS A 60 -8.35 5.56 4.93
C LYS A 60 -8.26 6.91 4.23
N PRO A 61 -7.65 7.97 4.82
CA PRO A 61 -7.44 9.22 4.11
C PRO A 61 -6.58 9.06 2.84
N MET A 62 -5.51 8.27 2.90
CA MET A 62 -4.69 8.00 1.72
C MET A 62 -5.47 7.22 0.65
N LEU A 63 -6.31 6.27 1.03
CA LEU A 63 -7.14 5.48 0.11
C LEU A 63 -8.11 6.38 -0.69
N VAL A 64 -8.68 7.40 -0.04
CA VAL A 64 -9.51 8.42 -0.70
C VAL A 64 -8.69 9.18 -1.74
N SER A 65 -7.48 9.64 -1.38
CA SER A 65 -6.56 10.32 -2.31
C SER A 65 -6.18 9.42 -3.50
N VAL A 66 -5.89 8.14 -3.26
CA VAL A 66 -5.59 7.17 -4.32
C VAL A 66 -6.77 6.96 -5.26
N SER A 67 -7.98 6.86 -4.72
CA SER A 67 -9.19 6.67 -5.53
C SER A 67 -9.40 7.83 -6.51
N GLY A 68 -9.13 9.06 -6.08
CA GLY A 68 -9.15 10.24 -6.95
C GLY A 68 -7.98 10.29 -7.95
N ALA A 69 -6.75 10.05 -7.48
CA ALA A 69 -5.53 10.20 -8.29
C ALA A 69 -5.34 9.09 -9.33
N SER A 70 -5.84 7.88 -9.06
CA SER A 70 -5.62 6.70 -9.90
C SER A 70 -6.42 6.70 -11.22
N ALA A 71 -7.41 7.60 -11.37
CA ALA A 71 -8.33 7.63 -12.51
C ALA A 71 -8.97 6.25 -12.82
N GLY A 72 -9.25 5.45 -11.77
CA GLY A 72 -9.86 4.13 -11.90
C GLY A 72 -8.88 2.97 -12.10
N ALA A 73 -7.56 3.20 -12.10
CA ALA A 73 -6.57 2.13 -12.18
C ALA A 73 -6.68 1.13 -11.02
N THR A 74 -7.16 1.58 -9.85
CA THR A 74 -7.42 0.71 -8.69
C THR A 74 -8.46 -0.37 -8.95
N LYS A 75 -9.42 -0.13 -9.86
CA LYS A 75 -10.47 -1.11 -10.20
C LYS A 75 -9.94 -2.35 -10.92
N LEU A 76 -8.73 -2.26 -11.47
CA LEU A 76 -8.06 -3.39 -12.13
C LEU A 76 -7.35 -4.32 -11.14
N ILE A 77 -7.25 -3.92 -9.87
CA ILE A 77 -6.60 -4.68 -8.82
C ILE A 77 -7.69 -5.35 -7.97
N PRO A 78 -7.79 -6.69 -7.97
CA PRO A 78 -8.74 -7.40 -7.12
C PRO A 78 -8.48 -7.10 -5.65
N ASN A 79 -9.56 -6.89 -4.89
CA ASN A 79 -9.51 -6.58 -3.45
C ASN A 79 -8.59 -5.41 -3.11
N PHE A 80 -8.54 -4.39 -3.97
CA PHE A 80 -7.60 -3.27 -3.88
C PHE A 80 -7.52 -2.66 -2.48
N GLU A 81 -8.65 -2.39 -1.81
CA GLU A 81 -8.65 -1.73 -0.50
C GLU A 81 -7.96 -2.58 0.58
N ALA A 82 -8.25 -3.88 0.65
CA ALA A 82 -7.60 -4.79 1.60
C ALA A 82 -6.10 -4.93 1.31
N ARG A 83 -5.74 -4.99 0.03
CA ARG A 83 -4.34 -5.05 -0.41
C ARG A 83 -3.59 -3.76 -0.15
N PHE A 84 -4.24 -2.62 -0.34
CA PHE A 84 -3.70 -1.30 -0.03
C PHE A 84 -3.49 -1.13 1.47
N LYS A 85 -4.45 -1.55 2.31
CA LYS A 85 -4.28 -1.57 3.77
C LYS A 85 -3.06 -2.40 4.17
N THR A 86 -2.94 -3.62 3.66
CA THR A 86 -1.78 -4.47 3.91
C THR A 86 -0.47 -3.82 3.44
N ALA A 87 -0.49 -3.19 2.26
CA ALA A 87 0.68 -2.50 1.73
C ALA A 87 1.09 -1.29 2.57
N MET A 88 0.13 -0.54 3.12
CA MET A 88 0.39 0.60 3.99
C MET A 88 0.89 0.18 5.38
N LEU A 89 0.42 -0.95 5.91
CA LEU A 89 1.00 -1.55 7.12
C LEU A 89 2.46 -1.97 6.86
N HIS A 90 2.74 -2.54 5.69
CA HIS A 90 4.12 -2.84 5.32
C HIS A 90 4.98 -1.57 5.20
N VAL A 91 4.44 -0.49 4.64
CA VAL A 91 5.10 0.82 4.62
C VAL A 91 5.40 1.32 6.04
N ARG A 92 4.47 1.15 6.99
CA ARG A 92 4.71 1.51 8.39
C ARG A 92 5.95 0.78 8.91
N ASP A 93 5.97 -0.53 8.74
CA ASP A 93 7.00 -1.36 9.35
C ASP A 93 8.40 -1.12 8.72
N GLU A 94 8.46 -0.76 7.44
CA GLU A 94 9.72 -0.57 6.71
C GLU A 94 10.24 0.87 6.71
N LEU A 95 9.35 1.86 6.74
CA LEU A 95 9.72 3.26 6.49
C LEU A 95 9.53 4.16 7.71
N ILE A 96 8.84 3.72 8.75
CA ILE A 96 8.63 4.50 9.97
C ILE A 96 9.52 3.98 11.09
N ILE A 97 10.26 4.88 11.72
CA ILE A 97 11.07 4.60 12.91
C ILE A 97 10.37 5.25 14.09
N ILE A 98 10.12 4.47 15.13
CA ILE A 98 9.62 4.96 16.41
C ILE A 98 10.77 4.92 17.42
N ASP A 99 11.17 6.10 17.87
CA ASP A 99 12.28 6.33 18.80
C ASP A 99 11.73 6.98 20.08
N GLY A 100 11.27 6.14 21.00
CA GLY A 100 10.48 6.55 22.17
C GLY A 100 9.16 7.19 21.74
N ASN A 101 9.01 8.49 22.00
CA ASN A 101 7.85 9.28 21.59
C ASN A 101 8.01 9.97 20.23
N ASN A 102 9.19 9.89 19.62
CA ASN A 102 9.46 10.53 18.34
C ASN A 102 9.15 9.58 17.19
N VAL A 103 8.40 10.09 16.21
CA VAL A 103 8.16 9.40 14.95
C VAL A 103 9.06 10.01 13.89
N LYS A 104 9.87 9.17 13.26
CA LYS A 104 10.78 9.54 12.18
C LYS A 104 10.48 8.67 10.97
N LEU A 105 10.91 9.12 9.80
CA LEU A 105 10.99 8.27 8.62
C LEU A 105 12.43 7.80 8.45
N VAL A 106 12.63 6.62 7.88
CA VAL A 106 13.96 6.16 7.45
C VAL A 106 14.59 7.15 6.47
N GLU A 107 15.92 7.15 6.40
CA GLU A 107 16.63 7.86 5.33
C GLU A 107 16.11 7.39 3.96
N ASP A 108 15.94 8.35 3.04
CA ASP A 108 15.38 8.14 1.71
C ASP A 108 13.95 7.56 1.66
N ALA A 109 13.16 7.67 2.74
CA ALA A 109 11.79 7.14 2.77
C ALA A 109 10.94 7.59 1.57
N GLN A 110 11.06 8.86 1.13
CA GLN A 110 10.35 9.39 -0.04
C GLN A 110 10.72 8.70 -1.37
N ALA A 111 11.98 8.27 -1.50
CA ALA A 111 12.47 7.54 -2.67
C ALA A 111 12.14 6.04 -2.58
N ARG A 112 12.18 5.47 -1.38
CA ARG A 112 11.85 4.05 -1.11
C ARG A 112 10.35 3.78 -1.13
N PHE A 113 9.51 4.78 -0.84
CA PHE A 113 8.07 4.63 -0.67
C PHE A 113 7.36 3.90 -1.82
N PRO A 114 7.53 4.29 -3.10
CA PRO A 114 6.87 3.57 -4.20
C PRO A 114 7.26 2.09 -4.25
N LYS A 115 8.55 1.78 -4.02
CA LYS A 115 9.06 0.41 -4.03
C LYS A 115 8.47 -0.42 -2.89
N VAL A 116 8.50 0.10 -1.66
CA VAL A 116 7.95 -0.59 -0.47
C VAL A 116 6.44 -0.78 -0.61
N LEU A 117 5.73 0.19 -1.19
CA LEU A 117 4.30 0.06 -1.44
C LEU A 117 4.00 -1.06 -2.45
N ILE A 118 4.76 -1.15 -3.54
CA ILE A 118 4.65 -2.26 -4.51
C ILE A 118 4.93 -3.61 -3.83
N GLU A 119 5.97 -3.70 -3.00
CA GLU A 119 6.32 -4.91 -2.24
C GLU A 119 5.18 -5.31 -1.29
N GLY A 120 4.54 -4.34 -0.63
CA GLY A 120 3.38 -4.56 0.22
C GLY A 120 2.16 -5.08 -0.55
N PHE A 121 1.91 -4.55 -1.76
CA PHE A 121 0.88 -5.08 -2.65
C PHE A 121 1.18 -6.51 -3.11
N LYS A 122 2.46 -6.84 -3.37
CA LYS A 122 2.89 -8.20 -3.75
C LYS A 122 2.75 -9.19 -2.59
N LYS A 123 2.96 -8.76 -1.34
CA LYS A 123 2.79 -9.59 -0.13
C LYS A 123 1.32 -9.89 0.21
N SER A 124 0.40 -9.07 -0.27
CA SER A 124 -1.05 -9.25 -0.07
C SER A 124 -1.74 -10.01 -1.20
N ALA A 125 -0.95 -10.59 -2.12
CA ALA A 125 -1.42 -11.42 -3.23
C ALA A 125 -1.80 -12.83 -2.76
#